data_AF-A0A9E6S7T5-F1
#
_entry.id   AF-A0A9E6S7T5-F1
#
_cell.length_a   1.000
_cell.length_b   1.000
_cell.length_c   1.000
_cell.angle_alpha   90.00
_cell.angle_beta   90.00
_cell.angle_gamma   90.00
#
_symmetry.space_group_name_H-M   'P 1'
#
loop_
_entity.id
_entity.type
_entity.pdbx_description
1 polymer ?
#
loop_
_entity_poly.entity_id
_entity_poly.type
_entity_poly.pdbx_seq_one_letter_code
_entity_poly.pdbx_strand_id
1 'polypeptide(L)'
;LTVLQNIGMTRIDPVVHHGQKIIPIEFLKTLLPEPSSLAENYTGKTSIGCVFEGIKDGKKRRVMIYNVCDHALTHQEIGAQAVSYTTGVPAVAGAMMVASGAWSGIGVFNVEQFDPDPFMEQVAKIGLPWHVVELDAHAQLGEDILFTPQVAA
;
A
#
# COMPACT_ATOMS: atom_id res chain seq x y z
N LEU A 1 9.27 14.74 9.05
CA LEU A 1 10.65 14.44 8.58
C LEU A 1 11.58 15.65 8.64
N THR A 2 11.08 16.86 8.36
CA THR A 2 11.87 18.10 8.25
C THR A 2 12.78 18.37 9.45
N VAL A 3 12.35 18.08 10.68
CA VAL A 3 13.19 18.29 11.88
C VAL A 3 14.44 17.40 11.85
N LEU A 4 14.28 16.09 11.64
CA LEU A 4 15.40 15.12 11.62
C LEU A 4 16.39 15.42 10.49
N GLN A 5 15.89 15.86 9.33
CA GLN A 5 16.70 16.31 8.22
C GLN A 5 17.49 17.57 8.57
N ASN A 6 16.82 18.58 9.15
CA ASN A 6 17.44 19.87 9.49
C ASN A 6 18.55 19.73 10.54
N ILE A 7 18.43 18.79 11.48
CA ILE A 7 19.48 18.50 12.47
C ILE A 7 20.52 17.49 11.96
N GLY A 8 20.42 17.05 10.70
CA GLY A 8 21.40 16.18 10.05
C GLY A 8 21.33 14.70 10.45
N MET A 9 20.29 14.26 11.17
CA MET A 9 20.14 12.87 11.63
C MET A 9 19.83 11.88 10.50
N THR A 10 19.48 12.37 9.31
CA THR A 10 19.26 11.54 8.12
C THR A 10 20.47 11.45 7.18
N ARG A 11 21.64 11.97 7.60
CA ARG A 11 22.87 11.91 6.81
C ARG A 11 23.41 10.48 6.71
N ILE A 12 23.97 10.16 5.54
CA ILE A 12 24.62 8.88 5.25
C ILE A 12 26.15 8.96 5.36
N ASP A 13 26.71 10.17 5.42
CA ASP A 13 28.13 10.38 5.54
C ASP A 13 28.56 10.45 7.02
N PRO A 14 29.76 9.97 7.35
CA PRO A 14 30.19 9.84 8.74
C PRO A 14 30.57 11.19 9.37
N VAL A 15 30.18 11.37 10.63
CA VAL A 15 30.58 12.49 11.49
C VAL A 15 31.47 11.96 12.61
N VAL A 16 32.53 12.70 12.96
CA VAL A 16 33.40 12.33 14.09
C VAL A 16 32.85 12.90 15.39
N HIS A 17 32.60 12.03 16.36
CA HIS A 17 32.15 12.40 17.70
C HIS A 17 32.99 11.63 18.73
N HIS A 18 33.71 12.35 19.59
CA HIS A 18 34.65 11.75 20.56
C HIS A 18 35.63 10.73 19.96
N GLY A 19 36.16 11.02 18.77
CA GLY A 19 37.11 10.15 18.07
C GLY A 19 36.48 8.94 17.35
N GLN A 20 35.17 8.73 17.49
CA GLN A 20 34.43 7.67 16.78
C GLN A 20 33.76 8.24 15.53
N LYS A 21 33.76 7.47 14.45
CA LYS A 21 32.99 7.79 13.23
C LYS A 21 31.58 7.23 13.39
N ILE A 22 30.59 8.09 13.30
CA ILE A 22 29.17 7.73 13.42
C ILE A 22 28.46 8.13 12.12
N ILE A 23 27.68 7.22 11.54
CA ILE A 23 26.76 7.53 10.45
C ILE A 23 25.40 7.89 11.06
N PRO A 24 24.92 9.14 10.95
CA PRO A 24 23.74 9.60 11.69
C PRO A 24 22.47 8.77 11.44
N ILE A 25 22.20 8.35 10.19
CA ILE A 25 21.01 7.54 9.89
C ILE A 25 21.05 6.15 10.52
N GLU A 26 22.25 5.55 10.64
CA GLU A 26 22.41 4.26 11.31
C GLU A 26 22.19 4.40 12.81
N PHE A 27 22.75 5.46 13.42
CA PHE A 27 22.52 5.77 14.83
C PHE A 27 21.04 6.07 15.12
N LEU A 28 20.37 6.81 14.23
CA LEU A 28 18.93 7.05 14.33
C LEU A 28 18.15 5.74 14.31
N LYS A 29 18.49 4.80 13.42
CA LYS A 29 17.86 3.48 13.36
C LYS A 29 17.97 2.73 14.69
N THR A 30 19.12 2.82 15.38
CA THR A 30 19.30 2.21 16.71
C THR A 30 18.42 2.83 17.80
N LEU A 31 18.07 4.11 17.68
CA LEU A 31 17.23 4.82 18.65
C LEU A 31 15.73 4.61 18.42
N LEU A 32 15.33 4.35 17.17
CA LEU A 32 13.93 4.15 16.82
C LEU A 32 13.45 2.76 17.30
N PRO A 33 12.16 2.63 17.68
CA PRO A 33 11.60 1.34 18.02
C PRO A 33 11.69 0.39 16.83
N GLU A 34 11.85 -0.91 17.12
CA GLU A 34 11.85 -1.94 16.09
C GLU A 34 10.56 -1.87 15.25
N PRO A 35 10.63 -1.84 13.92
CA PRO A 35 9.44 -1.66 13.07
C PRO A 35 8.34 -2.72 13.29
N SER A 36 8.72 -3.94 13.68
CA SER A 36 7.79 -5.03 13.97
C SER A 36 7.01 -4.83 15.27
N SER A 37 7.61 -4.20 16.29
CA SER A 37 6.95 -3.96 17.57
C SER A 37 5.93 -2.83 17.51
N LEU A 38 5.94 -2.03 16.44
CA LEU A 38 4.95 -0.98 16.22
C LEU A 38 3.54 -1.57 16.03
N ALA A 39 3.40 -2.79 15.49
CA ALA A 39 2.11 -3.35 15.11
C ALA A 39 1.14 -3.58 16.29
N GLU A 40 1.65 -3.91 17.49
CA GLU A 40 0.84 -4.35 18.64
C GLU A 40 -0.12 -3.28 19.17
N ASN A 41 0.19 -2.00 18.98
CA ASN A 41 -0.65 -0.88 19.42
C ASN A 41 -0.99 0.10 18.29
N TYR A 42 -0.76 -0.29 17.03
CA TYR A 42 -0.96 0.61 15.89
C TYR A 42 -2.41 0.58 15.42
N THR A 43 -3.10 1.70 15.61
CA THR A 43 -4.47 1.91 15.14
C THR A 43 -4.48 2.75 13.88
N GLY A 44 -5.43 2.48 12.99
CA GLY A 44 -5.60 3.24 11.76
C GLY A 44 -5.90 2.31 10.60
N LYS A 45 -6.17 2.91 9.45
CA LYS A 45 -6.47 2.18 8.21
C LYS A 45 -5.59 2.69 7.08
N THR A 46 -5.16 1.79 6.22
CA THR A 46 -4.63 2.16 4.91
C THR A 46 -5.79 2.26 3.93
N SER A 47 -5.74 3.23 3.02
CA SER A 47 -6.63 3.31 1.87
C SER A 47 -5.77 3.49 0.63
N ILE A 48 -5.70 2.46 -0.21
CA ILE A 48 -4.85 2.43 -1.40
C ILE A 48 -5.75 2.12 -2.59
N GLY A 49 -5.64 2.93 -3.64
CA GLY A 49 -6.44 2.75 -4.84
C GLY A 49 -5.96 3.62 -5.99
N CYS A 50 -6.58 3.41 -7.14
CA CYS A 50 -6.32 4.14 -8.36
C CYS A 50 -7.60 4.84 -8.82
N VAL A 51 -7.48 6.12 -9.16
CA VAL A 51 -8.52 6.87 -9.86
C VAL A 51 -8.24 6.77 -11.35
N PHE A 52 -9.23 6.30 -12.10
CA PHE A 52 -9.16 6.13 -13.54
C PHE A 52 -10.12 7.12 -14.20
N GLU A 53 -9.61 7.84 -15.19
CA GLU A 53 -10.38 8.76 -16.02
C GLU A 53 -10.30 8.31 -17.46
N GLY A 54 -11.44 8.27 -18.13
CA GLY A 54 -11.48 7.87 -19.53
C GLY A 54 -12.84 8.09 -20.16
N ILE A 55 -13.02 7.45 -21.32
CA ILE A 55 -14.25 7.47 -22.07
C ILE A 55 -14.79 6.05 -22.12
N LYS A 56 -16.05 5.87 -21.76
CA LYS A 56 -16.79 4.62 -21.90
C LYS A 56 -18.10 4.92 -22.61
N ASP A 57 -18.42 4.17 -23.67
CA ASP A 57 -19.65 4.34 -24.45
C ASP A 57 -19.87 5.79 -24.93
N GLY A 58 -18.79 6.48 -25.33
CA GLY A 58 -18.81 7.86 -25.81
C GLY A 58 -18.98 8.93 -24.72
N LYS A 59 -19.04 8.56 -23.44
CA LYS A 59 -19.19 9.49 -22.31
C LYS A 59 -17.95 9.47 -21.43
N LYS A 60 -17.60 10.64 -20.87
CA LYS A 60 -16.59 10.73 -19.82
C LYS A 60 -17.03 9.89 -18.63
N ARG A 61 -16.10 9.11 -18.08
CA ARG A 61 -16.31 8.29 -16.89
C ARG A 61 -15.08 8.42 -16.01
N ARG A 62 -15.31 8.54 -14.70
CA ARG A 62 -14.27 8.48 -13.70
C ARG A 62 -14.66 7.43 -12.66
N VAL A 63 -13.74 6.51 -12.38
CA VAL A 63 -13.93 5.46 -11.36
C VAL A 63 -12.74 5.41 -10.43
N MET A 64 -12.98 5.05 -9.18
CA MET A 64 -11.91 4.69 -8.24
C MET A 64 -12.06 3.23 -7.85
N ILE A 65 -10.97 2.49 -7.98
CA ILE A 65 -10.85 1.13 -7.45
C ILE A 65 -9.90 1.20 -6.26
N TYR A 66 -10.33 0.72 -5.10
CA TYR A 66 -9.55 0.85 -3.87
C TYR A 66 -9.77 -0.30 -2.90
N ASN A 67 -8.81 -0.48 -1.99
CA ASN A 67 -8.90 -1.35 -0.82
C ASN A 67 -8.70 -0.52 0.45
N VAL A 68 -9.42 -0.89 1.51
CA VAL A 68 -9.20 -0.41 2.87
C VAL A 68 -8.72 -1.58 3.72
N CYS A 69 -7.63 -1.39 4.47
CA CYS A 69 -7.06 -2.42 5.33
C CYS A 69 -6.80 -1.85 6.72
N ASP A 70 -7.20 -2.58 7.77
CA ASP A 70 -7.14 -2.13 9.15
C ASP A 70 -5.94 -2.77 9.87
N HIS A 71 -5.09 -1.93 10.45
CA HIS A 71 -3.86 -2.39 11.10
C HIS A 71 -4.10 -3.31 12.30
N ALA A 72 -5.17 -3.07 13.07
CA ALA A 72 -5.47 -3.89 14.25
C ALA A 72 -5.98 -5.27 13.82
N LEU A 73 -6.82 -5.33 12.79
CA LEU A 73 -7.33 -6.61 12.25
C LEU A 73 -6.21 -7.45 11.64
N THR A 74 -5.30 -6.85 10.87
CA THR A 74 -4.16 -7.59 10.30
C THR A 74 -3.19 -8.08 11.37
N HIS A 75 -2.99 -7.29 12.42
CA HIS A 75 -2.13 -7.70 13.53
C HIS A 75 -2.77 -8.86 14.31
N GLN A 76 -4.08 -8.82 14.52
CA GLN A 76 -4.81 -9.92 15.14
C GLN A 76 -4.77 -11.22 14.30
N GLU A 77 -4.82 -11.11 12.98
CA GLU A 77 -4.81 -12.27 12.08
C GLU A 77 -3.43 -12.92 11.97
N ILE A 78 -2.39 -12.13 11.68
CA ILE A 78 -1.06 -12.66 11.32
C ILE A 78 0.10 -11.98 12.06
N GLY A 79 -0.16 -11.12 13.05
CA GLY A 79 0.88 -10.41 13.81
C GLY A 79 1.55 -9.26 13.05
N ALA A 80 1.05 -8.89 11.87
CA ALA A 80 1.65 -7.86 11.01
C ALA A 80 0.77 -6.62 10.86
N GLN A 81 1.39 -5.49 10.54
CA GLN A 81 0.68 -4.25 10.21
C GLN A 81 0.10 -4.28 8.78
N ALA A 82 -0.91 -3.44 8.50
CA ALA A 82 -1.59 -3.39 7.21
C ALA A 82 -0.65 -3.08 6.02
N VAL A 83 0.43 -2.33 6.21
CA VAL A 83 1.43 -2.07 5.14
C VAL A 83 2.08 -3.37 4.65
N SER A 84 2.55 -4.22 5.58
CA SER A 84 3.12 -5.51 5.22
C SER A 84 2.05 -6.46 4.66
N TYR A 85 0.84 -6.43 5.22
CA TYR A 85 -0.28 -7.26 4.78
C TYR A 85 -0.69 -6.96 3.33
N THR A 86 -0.87 -5.68 3.01
CA THR A 86 -1.23 -5.19 1.66
C THR A 86 -0.18 -5.48 0.60
N THR A 87 1.07 -5.75 0.98
CA THR A 87 2.13 -6.19 0.06
C THR A 87 2.21 -7.71 -0.04
N GLY A 88 2.08 -8.41 1.10
CA GLY A 88 2.20 -9.87 1.17
C GLY A 88 1.07 -10.62 0.49
N VAL A 89 -0.18 -10.17 0.67
CA VAL A 89 -1.36 -10.82 0.07
C VAL A 89 -1.29 -10.83 -1.47
N PRO A 90 -1.04 -9.71 -2.17
CA PRO A 90 -0.86 -9.71 -3.62
C PRO A 90 0.31 -10.57 -4.10
N ALA A 91 1.41 -10.63 -3.34
CA ALA A 91 2.55 -11.49 -3.68
C ALA A 91 2.16 -12.98 -3.65
N VAL A 92 1.41 -13.40 -2.63
CA VAL A 92 0.88 -14.77 -2.54
C VAL A 92 -0.13 -15.04 -3.66
N ALA A 93 -1.07 -14.13 -3.90
CA ALA A 93 -2.05 -14.28 -4.98
C ALA A 93 -1.37 -14.41 -6.36
N GLY A 94 -0.37 -13.58 -6.65
CA GLY A 94 0.41 -13.65 -7.89
C GLY A 94 1.16 -14.98 -8.03
N ALA A 95 1.76 -15.47 -6.94
CA ALA A 95 2.39 -16.79 -6.93
C ALA A 95 1.38 -17.92 -7.22
N MET A 96 0.15 -17.82 -6.68
CA MET A 96 -0.93 -18.77 -6.97
C MET A 96 -1.38 -18.71 -8.44
N MET A 97 -1.43 -17.52 -9.05
CA MET A 97 -1.74 -17.37 -10.48
C MET A 97 -0.71 -18.07 -11.37
N VAL A 98 0.57 -17.93 -11.04
CA VAL A 98 1.67 -18.61 -11.76
C VAL A 98 1.61 -20.12 -11.52
N ALA A 99 1.44 -20.56 -10.27
CA ALA A 99 1.43 -21.99 -9.92
C ALA A 99 0.24 -22.75 -10.53
N SER A 100 -0.91 -22.10 -10.68
CA SER A 100 -2.10 -22.67 -11.33
C SER A 100 -2.05 -22.62 -12.86
N GLY A 101 -1.12 -21.86 -13.45
CA GLY A 101 -1.02 -21.63 -14.89
C GLY A 101 -1.95 -20.53 -15.42
N ALA A 102 -2.77 -19.91 -14.56
CA ALA A 102 -3.64 -18.79 -14.92
C ALA A 102 -2.83 -17.59 -15.45
N TRP A 103 -1.67 -17.34 -14.84
CA TRP A 103 -0.66 -16.43 -15.39
C TRP A 103 0.51 -17.26 -15.91
N SER A 104 0.62 -17.36 -17.24
CA SER A 104 1.66 -18.15 -17.90
C SER A 104 2.20 -17.45 -19.15
N GLY A 105 3.43 -17.79 -19.52
CA GLY A 105 4.12 -17.20 -20.67
C GLY A 105 5.63 -17.37 -20.58
N ILE A 106 6.33 -17.17 -21.69
CA ILE A 106 7.79 -17.14 -21.75
C ILE A 106 8.23 -15.68 -21.86
N GLY A 107 8.93 -15.17 -20.84
CA GLY A 107 9.44 -13.80 -20.82
C GLY A 107 9.33 -13.17 -19.43
N VAL A 108 9.43 -11.84 -19.41
CA VAL A 108 9.22 -11.00 -18.22
C VAL A 108 7.92 -10.25 -18.43
N PHE A 109 7.05 -10.30 -17.44
CA PHE A 109 5.72 -9.71 -17.51
C PHE A 109 5.46 -8.82 -16.30
N ASN A 110 4.77 -7.72 -16.54
CA ASN A 110 4.10 -6.96 -15.51
C ASN A 110 2.67 -7.49 -15.30
N VAL A 111 2.08 -7.16 -14.14
CA VAL A 111 0.77 -7.65 -13.72
C VAL A 111 -0.36 -7.24 -14.68
N GLU A 112 -0.30 -6.05 -15.26
CA GLU A 112 -1.30 -5.50 -16.19
C GLU A 112 -1.33 -6.22 -17.55
N GLN A 113 -0.36 -7.10 -17.83
CA GLN A 113 -0.31 -7.88 -19.07
C GLN A 113 -1.12 -9.18 -18.99
N PHE A 114 -1.60 -9.56 -17.81
CA PHE A 114 -2.43 -10.74 -17.61
C PHE A 114 -3.89 -10.39 -17.41
N ASP A 115 -4.76 -11.40 -17.51
CA ASP A 115 -6.16 -11.28 -17.11
C ASP A 115 -6.24 -10.95 -15.61
N PRO A 116 -6.83 -9.79 -15.22
CA PRO A 116 -6.89 -9.38 -13.83
C PRO A 116 -7.97 -10.12 -13.03
N ASP A 117 -9.00 -10.67 -13.68
CA ASP A 117 -10.19 -11.21 -13.01
C ASP A 117 -9.86 -12.29 -11.95
N PRO A 118 -9.11 -13.36 -12.26
CA PRO A 118 -8.81 -14.40 -11.27
C PRO A 118 -7.91 -13.90 -10.14
N PHE A 119 -7.04 -12.93 -10.43
CA PHE A 119 -6.17 -12.32 -9.42
C PHE A 119 -6.98 -11.45 -8.45
N MET A 120 -7.88 -10.62 -8.98
CA MET A 120 -8.73 -9.73 -8.19
C MET A 120 -9.70 -10.52 -7.30
N GLU A 121 -10.25 -11.63 -7.79
CA GLU A 121 -11.06 -12.55 -6.98
C GLU A 121 -10.22 -13.16 -5.85
N GLN A 122 -9.03 -13.67 -6.18
CA GLN A 122 -8.17 -14.31 -5.19
C GLN A 122 -7.72 -13.33 -4.10
N VAL A 123 -7.26 -12.13 -4.47
CA VAL A 123 -6.85 -11.08 -3.51
C VAL A 123 -7.98 -10.74 -2.53
N ALA A 124 -9.22 -10.59 -3.03
CA ALA A 124 -10.37 -10.36 -2.17
C ALA A 124 -10.63 -11.54 -1.22
N LYS A 125 -10.55 -12.77 -1.74
CA LYS A 125 -10.78 -14.00 -0.98
C LYS A 125 -9.79 -14.21 0.17
N ILE A 126 -8.53 -13.80 -0.01
CA ILE A 126 -7.47 -13.98 0.99
C ILE A 126 -7.18 -12.72 1.82
N GLY A 127 -8.14 -11.80 1.90
CA GLY A 127 -8.16 -10.78 2.95
C GLY A 127 -8.06 -9.32 2.50
N LEU A 128 -7.99 -9.04 1.19
CA LEU A 128 -7.98 -7.68 0.66
C LEU A 128 -9.18 -7.43 -0.26
N PRO A 129 -10.41 -7.33 0.29
CA PRO A 129 -11.57 -6.96 -0.50
C PRO A 129 -11.38 -5.58 -1.11
N TRP A 130 -11.81 -5.41 -2.35
CA TRP A 130 -11.71 -4.14 -3.08
C TRP A 130 -13.09 -3.63 -3.44
N HIS A 131 -13.16 -2.32 -3.66
CA HIS A 131 -14.37 -1.59 -3.96
C HIS A 131 -14.18 -0.78 -5.24
N VAL A 132 -15.27 -0.62 -5.98
CA VAL A 132 -15.33 0.27 -7.14
C VAL A 132 -16.38 1.32 -6.85
N VAL A 133 -16.00 2.58 -6.99
CA VAL A 133 -16.93 3.71 -6.88
C VAL A 133 -16.88 4.55 -8.15
N GLU A 134 -18.04 4.94 -8.65
CA GLU A 134 -18.15 5.97 -9.68
C GLU A 134 -17.90 7.33 -9.02
N LEU A 135 -17.07 8.13 -9.67
CA LEU A 135 -16.78 9.49 -9.25
C LEU A 135 -17.43 10.47 -10.23
N ASP A 136 -17.63 11.70 -9.79
CA ASP A 136 -18.05 12.77 -10.70
C ASP A 136 -16.98 12.94 -11.80
N ALA A 137 -17.40 12.74 -13.04
CA ALA A 137 -16.58 12.86 -14.25
C ALA A 137 -16.16 14.31 -14.56
N HIS A 138 -16.73 15.29 -13.85
CA HIS A 138 -16.47 16.71 -14.02
C HIS A 138 -15.79 17.38 -12.81
N ALA A 139 -15.69 16.70 -11.67
CA ALA A 139 -15.04 17.24 -10.48
C ALA A 139 -13.51 17.40 -10.65
N GLN A 140 -12.90 18.37 -9.98
CA GLN A 140 -11.44 18.51 -9.94
C GLN A 140 -10.82 17.55 -8.93
N LEU A 141 -9.66 16.98 -9.27
CA LEU A 141 -8.90 16.10 -8.36
C LEU A 141 -8.44 16.91 -7.13
N GLY A 142 -8.91 16.54 -5.94
CA GLY A 142 -8.38 17.04 -4.67
C GLY A 142 -9.41 17.59 -3.68
N GLU A 143 -10.59 18.00 -4.13
CA GLU A 143 -11.57 18.66 -3.23
C GLU A 143 -12.74 17.75 -2.80
N ASP A 144 -13.19 16.80 -3.62
CA ASP A 144 -14.46 16.08 -3.38
C ASP A 144 -14.39 14.54 -3.25
N ILE A 145 -13.20 13.92 -3.31
CA ILE A 145 -13.12 12.45 -3.50
C ILE A 145 -12.93 11.67 -2.18
N LEU A 146 -12.50 12.29 -1.08
CA LEU A 146 -11.94 11.53 0.06
C LEU A 146 -12.60 11.71 1.44
N PHE A 147 -13.70 12.46 1.59
CA PHE A 147 -14.26 12.73 2.93
C PHE A 147 -15.77 12.56 3.12
N THR A 148 -16.52 11.94 2.20
CA THR A 148 -17.88 11.49 2.54
C THR A 148 -17.83 10.11 3.20
N PRO A 149 -18.16 9.98 4.50
CA PRO A 149 -18.27 8.69 5.16
C PRO A 149 -19.54 8.01 4.65
N GLN A 150 -19.43 7.30 3.54
CA GLN A 150 -20.53 6.50 2.99
C GLN A 150 -20.12 5.05 2.80
N VAL A 151 -19.43 4.46 3.78
CA VAL A 151 -19.50 3.01 4.03
C VAL A 151 -19.28 2.74 5.52
N ALA A 152 -20.29 3.06 6.32
CA ALA A 152 -20.48 2.52 7.66
C ALA A 152 -21.97 2.22 7.82
N ALA A 153 -22.38 1.05 7.34
CA ALA A 153 -23.62 0.36 7.67
C ALA A 153 -23.37 -1.14 7.52
#